data_AF-B8D5Z9-F1
#
_entry.id   AF-B8D5Z9-F1
#
_cell.length_a   1.000
_cell.length_b   1.000
_cell.length_c   1.000
_cell.angle_alpha   90.00
_cell.angle_beta   90.00
_cell.angle_gamma   90.00
#
_symmetry.space_group_name_H-M   'P 1'
#
loop_
_entity.id
_entity.type
_entity.pdbx_description
1 polymer ?
#
loop_
_entity_poly.entity_id
_entity_poly.type
_entity_poly.pdbx_seq_one_letter_code
_entity_poly.pdbx_strand_id
1 'polypeptide(L)'
;MIVRKGAISVVRCPHCGFEAGRQSFKPLKGPWRFRFYSVEMLECPRCRGVFNYYSGISPTGKRSEFVIMLKPRVKTRALKGGTR
;
A
#
# COMPACT_ATOMS: atom_id res chain seq x y z
N MET A 1 -22.79 11.24 -21.30
CA MET A 1 -21.76 11.20 -20.23
C MET A 1 -21.18 9.80 -20.16
N ILE A 2 -19.96 9.57 -20.67
CA ILE A 2 -19.33 8.25 -20.62
C ILE A 2 -18.71 8.11 -19.22
N VAL A 3 -19.44 7.46 -18.30
CA VAL A 3 -18.87 7.02 -17.03
C VAL A 3 -17.91 5.88 -17.38
N ARG A 4 -16.63 6.20 -17.56
CA ARG A 4 -15.59 5.19 -17.73
C ARG A 4 -15.64 4.29 -16.49
N LYS A 5 -16.17 3.07 -16.62
CA LYS A 5 -16.07 2.01 -15.60
C LYS A 5 -14.58 1.91 -15.27
N GLY A 6 -14.18 2.46 -14.12
CA GLY A 6 -12.80 2.42 -13.68
C GLY A 6 -12.37 0.96 -13.63
N ALA A 7 -11.31 0.62 -14.35
CA ALA A 7 -10.74 -0.72 -14.31
C ALA A 7 -10.50 -1.10 -12.84
N ILE A 8 -11.17 -2.16 -12.39
CA ILE A 8 -11.00 -2.69 -11.03
C ILE A 8 -9.59 -3.28 -10.99
N SER A 9 -8.66 -2.60 -10.30
CA SER A 9 -7.34 -3.17 -10.07
C SER A 9 -7.43 -4.24 -8.99
N VAL A 10 -7.09 -5.48 -9.36
CA VAL A 10 -6.97 -6.59 -8.40
C VAL A 10 -5.64 -6.43 -7.67
N VAL A 11 -5.69 -6.39 -6.35
CA VAL A 11 -4.54 -6.22 -5.48
C VAL A 11 -4.37 -7.47 -4.64
N ARG A 12 -3.16 -8.05 -4.66
CA ARG A 12 -2.76 -9.17 -3.82
C ARG A 12 -2.08 -8.66 -2.56
N CYS A 13 -2.59 -9.05 -1.39
CA CYS A 13 -1.95 -8.76 -0.12
C CYS A 13 -0.58 -9.47 -0.06
N PRO A 14 0.52 -8.74 0.17
CA PRO A 14 1.85 -9.35 0.17
C PRO A 14 2.13 -10.15 1.46
N HIS A 15 1.29 -10.02 2.50
CA HIS A 15 1.47 -10.71 3.78
C HIS A 15 0.76 -12.06 3.85
N CYS A 16 -0.46 -12.18 3.31
CA CYS A 16 -1.26 -13.40 3.41
C CYS A 16 -1.78 -13.93 2.06
N GLY A 17 -1.48 -13.25 0.94
CA GLY A 17 -1.91 -13.66 -0.39
C GLY A 17 -3.37 -13.39 -0.74
N PHE A 18 -4.17 -12.76 0.15
CA PHE A 18 -5.56 -12.39 -0.16
C PHE A 18 -5.65 -11.47 -1.38
N GLU A 19 -6.48 -11.82 -2.35
CA GLU A 19 -6.72 -11.05 -3.58
C GLU A 19 -8.13 -10.46 -3.57
N ALA A 20 -8.21 -9.15 -3.81
CA ALA A 20 -9.48 -8.45 -3.95
C ALA A 20 -9.29 -7.16 -4.77
N GLY A 21 -10.39 -6.52 -5.15
CA GLY A 21 -10.31 -5.18 -5.74
C GLY A 21 -9.67 -4.20 -4.75
N ARG A 22 -8.93 -3.19 -5.24
CA ARG A 22 -8.28 -2.16 -4.41
C ARG A 22 -9.24 -1.58 -3.36
N GLN A 23 -10.51 -1.37 -3.71
CA GLN A 23 -11.54 -0.83 -2.82
C GLN A 23 -11.87 -1.70 -1.60
N SER A 24 -11.52 -2.98 -1.64
CA SER A 24 -11.71 -3.92 -0.52
C SER A 24 -10.65 -3.77 0.57
N PHE A 25 -9.57 -3.03 0.29
CA PHE A 25 -8.51 -2.74 1.26
C PHE A 25 -8.77 -1.40 1.94
N LYS A 26 -8.54 -1.34 3.25
CA LYS A 26 -8.79 -0.13 4.02
C LYS A 26 -7.63 0.87 3.82
N PRO A 27 -7.89 2.10 3.34
CA PRO A 27 -6.85 3.12 3.28
C PRO A 27 -6.51 3.62 4.69
N LEU A 28 -5.23 3.58 5.06
CA LEU A 28 -4.73 4.10 6.32
C LEU A 28 -4.15 5.51 6.20
N LYS A 29 -3.61 5.83 5.03
CA LYS A 29 -3.10 7.17 4.71
C LYS A 29 -3.51 7.49 3.29
N GLY A 30 -3.99 8.73 3.09
CA GLY A 30 -4.40 9.23 1.79
C GLY A 30 -3.25 9.18 0.76
N PRO A 31 -3.57 9.21 -0.54
CA PRO A 31 -2.57 9.08 -1.58
C PRO A 31 -1.53 10.20 -1.49
N TRP A 32 -0.24 9.86 -1.58
CA TRP A 32 0.83 10.83 -1.78
C TRP A 32 1.55 10.57 -3.10
N ARG A 33 2.17 11.61 -3.65
CA ARG A 33 2.93 11.51 -4.89
C ARG A 33 4.35 11.05 -4.60
N PHE A 34 4.83 10.09 -5.40
CA PHE A 34 6.23 9.72 -5.46
C PHE A 34 6.63 9.58 -6.94
N ARG A 35 7.36 10.58 -7.47
CA ARG A 35 7.61 10.70 -8.91
C ARG A 35 6.28 10.71 -9.67
N PHE A 36 6.12 9.83 -10.65
CA PHE A 36 4.89 9.66 -11.43
C PHE A 36 3.85 8.72 -10.76
N TYR A 37 4.15 8.16 -9.59
CA TYR A 37 3.25 7.29 -8.85
C TYR A 37 2.35 8.07 -7.87
N SER A 38 1.11 7.64 -7.77
CA SER A 38 0.23 7.82 -6.61
C SER A 38 0.41 6.62 -5.70
N VAL A 39 0.74 6.87 -4.42
CA VAL A 39 1.04 5.84 -3.43
C VAL A 39 0.00 5.90 -2.32
N GLU A 40 -0.62 4.78 -2.01
CA GLU A 40 -1.61 4.65 -0.94
C GLU A 40 -1.12 3.63 0.10
N MET A 41 -1.32 3.91 1.39
CA MET A 41 -1.07 2.94 2.44
C MET A 41 -2.35 2.17 2.72
N LEU A 42 -2.33 0.86 2.52
CA LEU A 42 -3.50 -0.02 2.61
C LEU A 42 -3.33 -1.04 3.75
N GLU A 43 -4.42 -1.34 4.43
CA GLU A 43 -4.54 -2.41 5.43
C GLU A 43 -5.35 -3.57 4.84
N CYS A 44 -4.81 -4.79 4.95
CA CYS A 44 -5.51 -6.00 4.55
C CYS A 44 -6.66 -6.33 5.52
N PRO A 45 -7.90 -6.55 5.03
CA PRO A 45 -9.03 -6.91 5.90
C PRO A 45 -8.89 -8.31 6.52
N ARG A 46 -8.07 -9.20 5.94
CA ARG A 46 -7.88 -10.59 6.39
C ARG A 46 -6.79 -10.74 7.45
N CYS A 47 -5.59 -10.21 7.19
CA CYS A 47 -4.44 -10.40 8.08
C CYS A 47 -3.99 -9.14 8.82
N ARG A 48 -4.68 -8.01 8.62
CA ARG A 48 -4.31 -6.69 9.19
C ARG A 48 -2.93 -6.18 8.79
N GLY A 49 -2.27 -6.85 7.84
CA GLY A 49 -0.98 -6.46 7.32
C GLY A 49 -1.08 -5.16 6.54
N VAL A 50 -0.14 -4.25 6.80
CA VAL A 50 -0.06 -2.94 6.16
C VAL A 50 0.97 -2.97 5.03
N PHE A 51 0.62 -2.41 3.89
CA PHE A 51 1.49 -2.34 2.71
C PHE A 51 1.20 -1.08 1.90
N ASN A 52 2.15 -0.69 1.05
CA ASN A 52 1.96 0.40 0.12
C ASN A 52 1.51 -0.14 -1.23
N TYR A 53 0.53 0.52 -1.85
CA TYR A 53 0.07 0.30 -3.21
C TYR A 53 0.51 1.48 -4.08
N TYR A 54 1.25 1.18 -5.13
CA TYR A 54 1.74 2.16 -6.11
C TYR A 54 0.91 2.03 -7.38
N SER A 55 0.45 3.15 -7.92
CA SER A 55 -0.24 3.22 -9.20
C SER A 55 0.17 4.49 -9.95
N GLY A 56 0.43 4.40 -11.25
CA GLY A 56 0.82 5.56 -12.02
C GLY A 56 1.00 5.28 -13.50
N ILE A 57 1.23 6.36 -14.25
CA ILE A 57 1.55 6.31 -15.68
C ILE A 57 2.95 6.90 -15.81
N SER A 58 3.89 6.14 -16.38
CA SER A 58 5.25 6.62 -16.63
C SER A 58 5.24 7.80 -17.62
N PRO A 59 6.31 8.60 -17.69
CA PRO A 59 6.46 9.62 -18.74
C PRO A 59 6.34 9.05 -20.16
N THR A 60 6.64 7.77 -20.34
CA THR A 60 6.48 7.02 -21.61
C THR A 60 5.06 6.49 -21.85
N GLY A 61 4.10 6.83 -21.01
CA GLY A 61 2.69 6.46 -21.14
C GLY A 61 2.33 5.06 -20.62
N LYS A 62 3.26 4.31 -20.04
CA LYS A 62 3.01 2.96 -19.52
C LYS A 62 2.36 3.02 -18.14
N ARG A 63 1.22 2.35 -17.97
CA ARG A 63 0.58 2.17 -16.66
C ARG A 63 1.28 1.07 -15.87
N SER A 64 1.60 1.34 -14.61
CA SER A 64 2.23 0.39 -13.70
C SER A 64 1.56 0.41 -12.34
N GLU A 65 1.30 -0.79 -11.80
CA GLU A 65 0.70 -1.00 -10.49
C GLU A 65 1.43 -2.11 -9.74
N PHE A 66 1.78 -1.89 -8.48
CA PHE A 66 2.45 -2.88 -7.65
C PHE A 66 2.31 -2.59 -6.16
N VAL A 67 2.64 -3.57 -5.33
CA VAL A 67 2.62 -3.47 -3.86
C VAL A 67 4.01 -3.63 -3.26
N ILE A 68 4.28 -2.93 -2.16
CA ILE A 68 5.50 -3.10 -1.37
C ILE A 68 5.12 -3.35 0.09
N MET A 69 5.69 -4.40 0.69
CA MET A 69 5.57 -4.67 2.12
C MET A 69 6.26 -3.58 2.94
N LEU A 70 5.56 -3.04 3.93
CA LEU A 70 6.17 -2.19 4.95
C LEU A 70 6.79 -3.11 6.01
N LYS A 71 8.13 -3.17 6.07
CA LYS A 71 8.81 -3.83 7.20
C LYS A 71 8.47 -3.07 8.49
N PRO A 72 8.13 -3.77 9.60
CA PRO A 72 8.00 -3.11 10.88
C PRO A 72 9.27 -2.31 11.17
N ARG A 73 9.14 -1.00 11.47
CA ARG A 73 10.29 -0.30 12.06
C ARG A 73 10.52 -0.95 13.41
N VAL A 74 11.67 -1.58 13.58
CA VAL A 74 12.10 -2.09 14.89
C VAL A 74 12.12 -0.88 15.81
N LYS A 75 11.16 -0.78 16.73
CA LYS A 75 11.24 0.22 17.80
C LYS A 75 12.36 -0.28 18.70
N THR A 76 13.56 0.27 18.55
CA THR A 76 14.60 0.09 19.55
C THR A 76 14.00 0.60 20.86
N ARG A 77 13.55 -0.32 21.73
CA ARG A 77 13.31 0.04 23.12
C ARG A 77 14.69 0.42 23.63
N ALA A 78 14.94 1.71 23.84
CA ALA A 78 16.06 2.13 24.65
C ALA A 78 15.91 1.36 25.96
N LEU A 79 16.81 0.40 26.19
CA LEU A 79 16.98 -0.20 27.50
C LEU A 79 17.30 0.99 28.41
N LYS A 80 16.35 1.39 29.26
CA LYS A 80 16.65 2.31 30.35
C LYS A 80 17.70 1.58 31.18
N GLY A 81 18.96 1.98 31.05
CA GLY A 81 20.06 1.47 31.86
C GLY A 81 19.66 1.65 33.32
N GLY A 82 19.54 0.52 34.02
CA GLY A 82 19.19 0.48 35.42
C GLY A 82 20.29 1.08 36.27
N THR A 83 19.89 1.92 37.21
CA THR A 83 20.67 2.40 38.33
C THR A 83 21.19 1.20 39.15
N ARG A 84 22.49 1.22 39.48
CA ARG A 84 22.99 0.82 40.79
C ARG A 84 24.25 1.59 41.10
#